data_AF-A0A0Q7DHD5-F1
#
_entry.id   AF-A0A0Q7DHD5-F1
#
_cell.length_a   1.000
_cell.length_b   1.000
_cell.length_c   1.000
_cell.angle_alpha   90.00
_cell.angle_beta   90.00
_cell.angle_gamma   90.00
#
_symmetry.space_group_name_H-M   'P 1'
#
loop_
_entity.id
_entity.type
_entity.pdbx_description
1 polymer ?
#
loop_
_entity_poly.entity_id
_entity_poly.type
_entity_poly.pdbx_seq_one_letter_code
_entity_poly.pdbx_strand_id
1 'polypeptide(L)'
;MQAASLPVLDRPNTSPAGLRWRNRYAALGPAFHTRLAAQALPQPHWVAVSGSTARLLGWPSDWAERPDWRALEVLSGGADWAGSEPLATVYSGHQFGVWAGQLGDGRALLLGEIDTPDGPMELQLKGGGRTPYSRMGDGRAVLRSSIREFLCSEAMHFLGIPTTRALAVVGSPLPVRRETIETAAVVTRVAPSFVRFGHFEHFAHHGLPAELRALADFVIEHHDPACRDAANPYAALLEAVARRTAALMADWQAVGFCHGVMNTDNLSILGLTIDYGPFGFLDGFDPGHVCNHSDHQGRYAYARQPGVAFWNLHALAQAMLPLIAMGDEVTEATGDLALEAIEPYKAVFADAMATRLRSKLGLATARDDDGALADDWLKLMAAERADHTITWRRLAQWSPAEPQAVRDLFLDRPAFDAWAGRYAQRLAAEGRVEAERRLQMDRANPKYVLRNHLCENAIRAAQGGDFGETQRLLKVLERPFDEQPEHSAYAEFPPDWAQTLEVSCSS
;
A
#
# COMPACT_ATOMS: atom_id res chain seq x y z
N MET A 1 4.83 -30.27 -18.44
CA MET A 1 3.47 -30.79 -18.18
C MET A 1 2.51 -29.97 -19.01
N GLN A 2 1.73 -30.61 -19.88
CA GLN A 2 0.73 -29.93 -20.70
C GLN A 2 -0.27 -29.20 -19.79
N ALA A 3 -0.40 -27.88 -19.99
CA ALA A 3 -1.46 -27.09 -19.36
C ALA A 3 -2.80 -27.67 -19.82
N ALA A 4 -3.48 -28.37 -18.91
CA ALA A 4 -4.87 -28.74 -19.12
C ALA A 4 -5.66 -27.43 -19.22
N SER A 5 -6.16 -27.12 -20.42
CA SER A 5 -7.08 -26.01 -20.64
C SER A 5 -8.32 -26.28 -19.79
N LEU A 6 -8.47 -25.53 -18.69
CA LEU A 6 -9.72 -25.47 -17.96
C LEU A 6 -10.81 -24.99 -18.93
N PRO A 7 -12.01 -25.60 -18.92
CA PRO A 7 -13.05 -25.26 -19.88
C PRO A 7 -13.40 -23.78 -19.76
N VAL A 8 -13.37 -23.07 -20.88
CA VAL A 8 -13.99 -21.74 -21.01
C VAL A 8 -15.49 -21.97 -20.86
N LEU A 9 -16.01 -21.76 -19.65
CA LEU A 9 -17.44 -21.78 -19.40
C LEU A 9 -18.05 -20.61 -20.18
N ASP A 10 -19.10 -20.89 -20.96
CA ASP A 10 -19.87 -19.88 -21.70
C ASP A 10 -20.58 -18.99 -20.67
N ARG A 11 -19.94 -17.87 -20.32
CA ARG A 11 -20.41 -16.96 -19.27
C ARG A 11 -21.20 -15.81 -19.87
N PRO A 12 -22.18 -15.27 -19.12
CA PRO A 12 -22.85 -14.07 -19.55
C PRO A 12 -21.83 -12.94 -19.71
N ASN A 13 -21.75 -12.39 -20.91
CA ASN A 13 -20.86 -11.27 -21.22
C ASN A 13 -21.69 -9.99 -21.28
N THR A 14 -21.35 -8.99 -20.47
CA THR A 14 -22.00 -7.67 -20.51
C THR A 14 -21.07 -6.62 -21.05
N SER A 15 -21.60 -5.66 -21.79
CA SER A 15 -20.80 -4.54 -22.31
C SER A 15 -21.29 -3.25 -21.67
N PRO A 16 -20.70 -2.84 -20.53
CA PRO A 16 -20.93 -1.51 -19.99
C PRO A 16 -20.61 -0.47 -21.05
N ALA A 17 -21.59 0.38 -21.37
CA ALA A 17 -21.37 1.46 -22.32
C ALA A 17 -20.20 2.35 -21.85
N GLY A 18 -19.20 2.54 -22.69
CA GLY A 18 -18.07 3.43 -22.44
C GLY A 18 -16.83 2.79 -21.78
N LEU A 19 -16.84 1.50 -21.40
CA LEU A 19 -15.62 0.83 -20.96
C LEU A 19 -14.76 0.41 -22.17
N ARG A 20 -13.55 0.98 -22.26
CA ARG A 20 -12.57 0.63 -23.28
C ARG A 20 -11.40 -0.12 -22.65
N TRP A 21 -11.26 -1.39 -23.01
CA TRP A 21 -10.18 -2.27 -22.56
C TRP A 21 -8.95 -2.13 -23.45
N ARG A 22 -7.77 -2.09 -22.83
CA ARG A 22 -6.45 -2.09 -23.50
C ARG A 22 -5.72 -3.40 -23.33
N ASN A 23 -5.72 -3.94 -22.11
CA ASN A 23 -5.06 -5.19 -21.73
C ASN A 23 -3.57 -5.26 -22.11
N ARG A 24 -2.81 -4.16 -21.93
CA ARG A 24 -1.40 -4.10 -22.38
C ARG A 24 -0.53 -5.22 -21.79
N TYR A 25 -0.69 -5.56 -20.51
CA TYR A 25 0.07 -6.64 -19.89
C TYR A 25 -0.19 -8.01 -20.54
N ALA A 26 -1.42 -8.25 -21.00
CA ALA A 26 -1.77 -9.51 -21.67
C ALA A 26 -0.95 -9.72 -22.97
N ALA A 27 -0.56 -8.63 -23.64
CA ALA A 27 0.22 -8.64 -24.88
C ALA A 27 1.68 -9.07 -24.69
N LEU A 28 2.22 -9.09 -23.45
CA LEU A 28 3.55 -9.62 -23.16
C LEU A 28 3.67 -11.13 -23.46
N GLY A 29 2.53 -11.83 -23.49
CA GLY A 29 2.45 -13.24 -23.88
C GLY A 29 2.52 -14.23 -22.72
N PRO A 30 2.44 -15.54 -23.03
CA PRO A 30 2.15 -16.60 -22.05
C PRO A 30 3.29 -16.90 -21.07
N ALA A 31 4.48 -16.32 -21.27
CA ALA A 31 5.57 -16.44 -20.30
C ALA A 31 5.30 -15.62 -19.01
N PHE A 32 4.46 -14.59 -19.11
CA PHE A 32 4.19 -13.63 -18.02
C PHE A 32 2.93 -13.94 -17.23
N HIS A 33 2.02 -14.73 -17.81
CA HIS A 33 0.71 -14.98 -17.22
C HIS A 33 0.09 -16.28 -17.71
N THR A 34 -0.91 -16.72 -16.95
CA THR A 34 -1.88 -17.72 -17.41
C THR A 34 -3.26 -17.07 -17.53
N ARG A 35 -3.90 -17.20 -18.68
CA ARG A 35 -5.32 -16.80 -18.86
C ARG A 35 -6.24 -17.81 -18.21
N LEU A 36 -7.18 -17.34 -17.40
CA LEU A 36 -8.18 -18.15 -16.72
C LEU A 36 -9.34 -17.30 -16.22
N ALA A 37 -10.54 -17.87 -16.15
CA ALA A 37 -11.71 -17.18 -15.64
C ALA A 37 -11.75 -17.18 -14.09
N ALA A 38 -12.37 -16.16 -13.50
CA ALA A 38 -12.63 -16.10 -12.06
C ALA A 38 -13.55 -17.23 -11.60
N GLN A 39 -13.52 -17.63 -10.33
CA GLN A 39 -14.43 -18.64 -9.78
C GLN A 39 -15.54 -17.94 -9.00
N ALA A 40 -16.77 -18.02 -9.51
CA ALA A 40 -17.92 -17.35 -8.93
C ALA A 40 -18.10 -17.60 -7.43
N LEU A 41 -18.50 -16.57 -6.69
CA LEU A 41 -19.01 -16.70 -5.34
C LEU A 41 -20.54 -16.92 -5.35
N PRO A 42 -21.08 -17.85 -4.54
CA PRO A 42 -22.52 -18.02 -4.42
C PRO A 42 -23.14 -16.86 -3.63
N GLN A 43 -24.35 -16.44 -4.00
CA GLN A 43 -25.12 -15.40 -3.28
C GLN A 43 -24.27 -14.14 -2.96
N PRO A 44 -23.64 -13.52 -3.97
CA PRO A 44 -22.80 -12.35 -3.75
C PRO A 44 -23.65 -11.17 -3.28
N HIS A 45 -23.09 -10.35 -2.38
CA HIS A 45 -23.69 -9.10 -1.93
C HIS A 45 -22.62 -8.03 -1.71
N TRP A 46 -23.00 -6.77 -1.87
CA TRP A 46 -22.10 -5.65 -1.59
C TRP A 46 -21.82 -5.52 -0.09
N VAL A 47 -20.55 -5.41 0.25
CA VAL A 47 -20.09 -5.04 1.61
C VAL A 47 -19.73 -3.56 1.61
N ALA A 48 -18.94 -3.12 0.63
CA ALA A 48 -18.54 -1.72 0.50
C ALA A 48 -18.20 -1.37 -0.96
N VAL A 49 -18.34 -0.10 -1.31
CA VAL A 49 -17.94 0.49 -2.60
C VAL A 49 -17.24 1.83 -2.32
N SER A 50 -16.14 2.10 -3.01
CA SER A 50 -15.46 3.41 -2.99
C SER A 50 -15.96 4.29 -4.12
N GLY A 51 -16.68 5.35 -3.77
CA GLY A 51 -17.04 6.40 -4.73
C GLY A 51 -15.82 7.15 -5.26
N SER A 52 -14.75 7.27 -4.46
CA SER A 52 -13.49 7.89 -4.87
C SER A 52 -12.80 7.09 -5.99
N THR A 53 -12.68 5.77 -5.82
CA THR A 53 -12.11 4.89 -6.85
C THR A 53 -12.98 4.84 -8.10
N ALA A 54 -14.31 4.83 -7.97
CA ALA A 54 -15.19 4.90 -9.14
C ALA A 54 -14.98 6.20 -9.94
N ARG A 55 -14.81 7.35 -9.26
CA ARG A 55 -14.48 8.63 -9.93
C ARG A 55 -13.11 8.59 -10.61
N LEU A 56 -12.10 7.99 -9.99
CA LEU A 56 -10.78 7.79 -10.61
C LEU A 56 -10.90 7.03 -11.94
N LEU A 57 -11.77 6.01 -12.00
CA LEU A 57 -12.01 5.24 -13.21
C LEU A 57 -12.88 5.99 -14.25
N GLY A 58 -13.39 7.18 -13.92
CA GLY A 58 -14.36 7.90 -14.75
C GLY A 58 -15.75 7.26 -14.81
N TRP A 59 -16.09 6.42 -13.82
CA TRP A 59 -17.35 5.68 -13.80
C TRP A 59 -18.50 6.52 -13.23
N PRO A 60 -19.74 6.32 -13.72
CA PRO A 60 -20.90 7.07 -13.22
C PRO A 60 -21.20 6.68 -11.77
N SER A 61 -21.77 7.59 -10.97
CA SER A 61 -21.99 7.36 -9.53
C SER A 61 -22.91 6.17 -9.21
N ASP A 62 -23.77 5.80 -10.16
CA ASP A 62 -24.73 4.68 -10.07
C ASP A 62 -24.20 3.38 -10.71
N TRP A 63 -22.92 3.30 -11.08
CA TRP A 63 -22.32 2.16 -11.80
C TRP A 63 -22.62 0.78 -11.17
N ALA A 64 -22.66 0.70 -9.84
CA ALA A 64 -22.86 -0.55 -9.10
C ALA A 64 -24.30 -1.08 -9.18
N GLU A 65 -25.25 -0.21 -9.49
CA GLU A 65 -26.70 -0.48 -9.55
C GLU A 65 -27.19 -0.66 -10.99
N ARG A 66 -26.36 -0.31 -11.98
CA ARG A 66 -26.70 -0.40 -13.40
C ARG A 66 -26.94 -1.85 -13.86
N PRO A 67 -28.15 -2.19 -14.35
CA PRO A 67 -28.46 -3.54 -14.78
C PRO A 67 -27.63 -4.03 -15.96
N ASP A 68 -27.25 -3.13 -16.88
CA ASP A 68 -26.41 -3.43 -18.04
C ASP A 68 -24.96 -3.73 -17.65
N TRP A 69 -24.50 -3.23 -16.50
CA TRP A 69 -23.15 -3.51 -16.00
C TRP A 69 -23.06 -4.89 -15.34
N ARG A 70 -24.11 -5.32 -14.63
CA ARG A 70 -24.09 -6.53 -13.78
C ARG A 70 -22.85 -6.59 -12.88
N ALA A 71 -22.46 -5.43 -12.34
CA ALA A 71 -21.18 -5.24 -11.68
C ALA A 71 -20.96 -6.20 -10.50
N LEU A 72 -21.99 -6.46 -9.70
CA LEU A 72 -21.92 -7.41 -8.59
C LEU A 72 -21.55 -8.82 -9.06
N GLU A 73 -22.07 -9.27 -10.19
CA GLU A 73 -21.76 -10.58 -10.74
C GLU A 73 -20.35 -10.64 -11.31
N VAL A 74 -19.90 -9.59 -12.02
CA VAL A 74 -18.55 -9.54 -12.58
C VAL A 74 -17.50 -9.49 -11.47
N LEU A 75 -17.68 -8.59 -10.49
CA LEU A 75 -16.73 -8.43 -9.39
C LEU A 75 -16.78 -9.57 -8.36
N SER A 76 -17.74 -10.50 -8.47
CA SER A 76 -17.76 -11.77 -7.74
C SER A 76 -17.36 -12.98 -8.58
N GLY A 77 -16.98 -12.77 -9.85
CA GLY A 77 -16.51 -13.81 -10.77
C GLY A 77 -17.61 -14.68 -11.39
N GLY A 78 -18.87 -14.25 -11.33
CA GLY A 78 -20.03 -14.93 -11.93
C GLY A 78 -20.34 -14.53 -13.38
N ALA A 79 -19.82 -13.40 -13.84
CA ALA A 79 -19.95 -12.91 -15.21
C ALA A 79 -18.65 -12.22 -15.66
N ASP A 80 -18.55 -11.89 -16.94
CA ASP A 80 -17.41 -11.14 -17.49
C ASP A 80 -17.89 -9.88 -18.21
N TRP A 81 -17.05 -8.84 -18.22
CA TRP A 81 -17.25 -7.65 -19.05
C TRP A 81 -16.62 -7.84 -20.43
N ALA A 82 -17.31 -7.37 -21.46
CA ALA A 82 -16.86 -7.52 -22.84
C ALA A 82 -15.56 -6.74 -23.06
N GLY A 83 -14.54 -7.46 -23.54
CA GLY A 83 -13.19 -6.93 -23.71
C GLY A 83 -12.25 -7.18 -22.53
N SER A 84 -12.74 -7.67 -21.38
CA SER A 84 -11.85 -8.15 -20.32
C SER A 84 -11.07 -9.38 -20.79
N GLU A 85 -9.84 -9.53 -20.30
CA GLU A 85 -8.99 -10.68 -20.57
C GLU A 85 -8.43 -11.23 -19.25
N PRO A 86 -9.24 -11.99 -18.49
CA PRO A 86 -8.85 -12.42 -17.16
C PRO A 86 -7.60 -13.30 -17.15
N LEU A 87 -6.61 -12.92 -16.35
CA LEU A 87 -5.31 -13.58 -16.25
C LEU A 87 -4.74 -13.53 -14.82
N ALA A 88 -3.84 -14.47 -14.52
CA ALA A 88 -3.02 -14.46 -13.32
C ALA A 88 -1.55 -14.31 -13.74
N THR A 89 -0.83 -13.38 -13.12
CA THR A 89 0.59 -13.12 -13.43
C THR A 89 1.50 -14.09 -12.69
N VAL A 90 2.66 -14.38 -13.26
CA VAL A 90 3.74 -15.11 -12.58
C VAL A 90 4.79 -14.15 -12.07
N TYR A 91 5.24 -14.38 -10.84
CA TYR A 91 6.38 -13.71 -10.24
C TYR A 91 7.04 -14.63 -9.21
N SER A 92 8.18 -14.23 -8.69
CA SER A 92 8.89 -14.88 -7.59
C SER A 92 9.16 -13.83 -6.50
N GLY A 93 10.01 -14.12 -5.52
CA GLY A 93 10.48 -13.12 -4.58
C GLY A 93 11.28 -13.70 -3.42
N HIS A 94 11.96 -12.82 -2.72
CA HIS A 94 12.58 -13.11 -1.44
C HIS A 94 11.56 -12.91 -0.32
N GLN A 95 11.18 -14.00 0.34
CA GLN A 95 10.32 -13.96 1.52
C GLN A 95 11.18 -13.98 2.78
N PHE A 96 11.02 -12.97 3.63
CA PHE A 96 11.85 -12.79 4.82
C PHE A 96 13.37 -12.79 4.56
N GLY A 97 13.78 -12.34 3.36
CA GLY A 97 15.19 -12.30 2.94
C GLY A 97 15.72 -13.59 2.33
N VAL A 98 14.88 -14.63 2.17
CA VAL A 98 15.25 -15.91 1.55
C VAL A 98 14.50 -16.10 0.25
N TRP A 99 15.19 -16.55 -0.79
CA TRP A 99 14.56 -16.85 -2.08
C TRP A 99 13.46 -17.91 -1.94
N ALA A 100 12.23 -17.56 -2.29
CA ALA A 100 11.06 -18.42 -2.11
C ALA A 100 10.66 -19.20 -3.37
N GLY A 101 11.46 -19.12 -4.43
CA GLY A 101 11.13 -19.69 -5.74
C GLY A 101 9.90 -19.03 -6.37
N GLN A 102 9.22 -19.76 -7.26
CA GLN A 102 8.05 -19.26 -7.99
C GLN A 102 6.85 -19.02 -7.07
N LEU A 103 6.35 -17.79 -7.08
CA LEU A 103 5.10 -17.33 -6.50
C LEU A 103 4.07 -17.12 -7.63
N GLY A 104 3.56 -15.89 -7.80
CA GLY A 104 2.52 -15.53 -8.74
C GLY A 104 1.21 -15.17 -8.05
N ASP A 105 0.24 -14.74 -8.85
CA ASP A 105 -1.10 -14.38 -8.40
C ASP A 105 -1.86 -15.63 -7.94
N GLY A 106 -1.60 -16.11 -6.72
CA GLY A 106 -2.16 -17.35 -6.20
C GLY A 106 -3.62 -17.29 -5.77
N ARG A 107 -4.16 -16.08 -5.60
CA ARG A 107 -5.57 -15.81 -5.27
C ARG A 107 -6.06 -14.51 -5.87
N ALA A 108 -5.32 -13.97 -6.84
CA ALA A 108 -5.62 -12.73 -7.51
C ALA A 108 -5.83 -13.02 -8.99
N LEU A 109 -6.67 -12.21 -9.63
CA LEU A 109 -6.97 -12.33 -11.05
C LEU A 109 -7.10 -10.94 -11.64
N LEU A 110 -6.19 -10.56 -12.53
CA LEU A 110 -6.31 -9.35 -13.32
C LEU A 110 -7.47 -9.55 -14.28
N LEU A 111 -8.52 -8.73 -14.21
CA LEU A 111 -9.60 -8.73 -15.19
C LEU A 111 -9.14 -8.13 -16.52
N GLY A 112 -8.24 -7.16 -16.43
CA GLY A 112 -7.66 -6.47 -17.56
C GLY A 112 -7.32 -5.03 -17.19
N GLU A 113 -7.09 -4.22 -18.22
CA GLU A 113 -6.74 -2.82 -18.09
C GLU A 113 -7.73 -1.97 -18.90
N ILE A 114 -8.23 -0.89 -18.30
CA ILE A 114 -9.17 0.02 -18.95
C ILE A 114 -8.57 1.42 -19.11
N ASP A 115 -9.05 2.13 -20.12
CA ASP A 115 -8.86 3.58 -20.23
C ASP A 115 -9.62 4.31 -19.12
N THR A 116 -8.97 5.30 -18.49
CA THR A 116 -9.58 6.21 -17.53
C THR A 116 -9.15 7.65 -17.84
N PRO A 117 -9.81 8.68 -17.25
CA PRO A 117 -9.45 10.09 -17.47
C PRO A 117 -7.99 10.41 -17.14
N ASP A 118 -7.42 9.76 -16.12
CA ASP A 118 -6.07 10.03 -15.61
C ASP A 118 -5.02 9.02 -16.13
N GLY A 119 -5.38 8.24 -17.16
CA GLY A 119 -4.53 7.22 -17.77
C GLY A 119 -5.03 5.79 -17.53
N PRO A 120 -4.43 4.78 -18.15
CA PRO A 120 -4.92 3.41 -18.03
C PRO A 120 -4.78 2.85 -16.62
N MET A 121 -5.75 2.04 -16.20
CA MET A 121 -5.78 1.39 -14.89
C MET A 121 -6.11 -0.11 -15.02
N GLU A 122 -5.36 -0.93 -14.31
CA GLU A 122 -5.58 -2.37 -14.14
C GLU A 122 -6.62 -2.64 -13.05
N LEU A 123 -7.55 -3.58 -13.30
CA LEU A 123 -8.52 -4.07 -12.32
C LEU A 123 -8.18 -5.50 -11.93
N GLN A 124 -8.05 -5.78 -10.64
CA GLN A 124 -7.69 -7.11 -10.13
C GLN A 124 -8.67 -7.59 -9.04
N LEU A 125 -9.20 -8.79 -9.19
CA LEU A 125 -10.02 -9.46 -8.17
C LEU A 125 -9.13 -10.28 -7.25
N LYS A 126 -9.01 -9.89 -5.97
CA LYS A 126 -8.33 -10.69 -4.95
C LYS A 126 -9.36 -11.47 -4.14
N GLY A 127 -9.21 -12.79 -4.13
CA GLY A 127 -10.25 -13.77 -3.75
C GLY A 127 -10.98 -14.39 -4.94
N GLY A 128 -10.55 -14.08 -6.16
CA GLY A 128 -11.18 -14.48 -7.42
C GLY A 128 -11.12 -15.96 -7.75
N GLY A 129 -10.50 -16.81 -6.91
CA GLY A 129 -10.42 -18.26 -7.09
C GLY A 129 -8.98 -18.77 -7.24
N ARG A 130 -8.87 -20.09 -7.39
CA ARG A 130 -7.58 -20.77 -7.59
C ARG A 130 -7.01 -20.47 -8.98
N THR A 131 -5.69 -20.36 -9.01
CA THR A 131 -4.86 -20.18 -10.19
C THR A 131 -3.75 -21.24 -10.19
N PRO A 132 -2.97 -21.40 -11.28
CA PRO A 132 -1.77 -22.24 -11.27
C PRO A 132 -0.75 -21.85 -10.19
N TYR A 133 -0.84 -20.63 -9.66
CA TYR A 133 0.07 -20.06 -8.68
C TYR A 133 -0.44 -20.18 -7.24
N SER A 134 -1.61 -20.80 -7.00
CA SER A 134 -2.19 -20.93 -5.66
C SER A 134 -1.36 -21.76 -4.69
N ARG A 135 -0.37 -22.53 -5.18
CA ARG A 135 0.36 -23.52 -4.36
C ARG A 135 -0.65 -24.41 -3.61
N MET A 136 -0.60 -24.40 -2.27
CA MET A 136 -1.51 -25.15 -1.39
C MET A 136 -2.74 -24.35 -0.94
N GLY A 137 -2.86 -23.08 -1.36
CA GLY A 137 -3.97 -22.20 -1.01
C GLY A 137 -5.26 -22.50 -1.78
N ASP A 138 -6.38 -22.07 -1.21
CA ASP A 138 -7.73 -22.26 -1.77
C ASP A 138 -8.12 -21.20 -2.82
N GLY A 139 -7.26 -20.22 -3.07
CA GLY A 139 -7.54 -19.12 -4.01
C GLY A 139 -8.61 -18.13 -3.54
N ARG A 140 -9.04 -18.21 -2.27
CA ARG A 140 -10.08 -17.35 -1.70
C ARG A 140 -9.47 -16.30 -0.76
N ALA A 141 -10.20 -15.20 -0.62
CA ALA A 141 -10.01 -14.23 0.44
C ALA A 141 -11.22 -14.28 1.38
N VAL A 142 -11.02 -13.82 2.61
CA VAL A 142 -12.05 -13.81 3.66
C VAL A 142 -12.52 -12.40 3.94
N LEU A 143 -13.73 -12.25 4.48
CA LEU A 143 -14.39 -10.96 4.70
C LEU A 143 -13.50 -9.98 5.47
N ARG A 144 -12.89 -10.40 6.59
CA ARG A 144 -12.00 -9.54 7.40
C ARG A 144 -10.86 -8.96 6.57
N SER A 145 -10.19 -9.80 5.78
CA SER A 145 -9.00 -9.41 5.01
C SER A 145 -9.35 -8.45 3.88
N SER A 146 -10.51 -8.66 3.25
CA SER A 146 -11.01 -7.82 2.17
C SER A 146 -11.43 -6.44 2.67
N ILE A 147 -12.08 -6.37 3.84
CA ILE A 147 -12.43 -5.08 4.49
C ILE A 147 -11.16 -4.32 4.91
N ARG A 148 -10.18 -5.00 5.52
CA ARG A 148 -8.90 -4.39 5.91
C ARG A 148 -8.18 -3.77 4.71
N GLU A 149 -8.03 -4.55 3.64
CA GLU A 149 -7.36 -4.10 2.42
C GLU A 149 -8.11 -2.95 1.75
N PHE A 150 -9.44 -3.03 1.68
CA PHE A 150 -10.28 -1.96 1.13
C PHE A 150 -10.12 -0.64 1.90
N LEU A 151 -10.29 -0.67 3.22
CA LEU A 151 -10.19 0.53 4.04
C LEU A 151 -8.77 1.10 4.03
N CYS A 152 -7.74 0.26 4.08
CA CYS A 152 -6.36 0.73 4.13
C CYS A 152 -5.89 1.33 2.81
N SER A 153 -6.28 0.72 1.68
CA SER A 153 -6.01 1.27 0.35
C SER A 153 -6.55 2.69 0.22
N GLU A 154 -7.78 2.92 0.66
CA GLU A 154 -8.39 4.25 0.58
C GLU A 154 -7.83 5.21 1.63
N ALA A 155 -7.58 4.75 2.86
CA ALA A 155 -6.94 5.58 3.90
C ALA A 155 -5.57 6.09 3.45
N MET A 156 -4.73 5.23 2.87
CA MET A 156 -3.41 5.62 2.36
C MET A 156 -3.53 6.66 1.23
N HIS A 157 -4.51 6.49 0.34
CA HIS A 157 -4.76 7.46 -0.74
C HIS A 157 -5.11 8.85 -0.20
N PHE A 158 -6.04 8.93 0.76
CA PHE A 158 -6.47 10.21 1.34
C PHE A 158 -5.46 10.82 2.33
N LEU A 159 -4.51 10.03 2.82
CA LEU A 159 -3.29 10.52 3.48
C LEU A 159 -2.27 11.11 2.48
N GLY A 160 -2.52 10.98 1.17
CA GLY A 160 -1.62 11.44 0.11
C GLY A 160 -0.46 10.48 -0.17
N ILE A 161 -0.55 9.23 0.28
CA ILE A 161 0.51 8.23 0.15
C ILE A 161 0.24 7.37 -1.09
N PRO A 162 1.23 7.15 -1.99
CA PRO A 162 1.05 6.29 -3.15
C PRO A 162 0.62 4.87 -2.77
N THR A 163 -0.43 4.38 -3.42
CA THR A 163 -1.08 3.13 -3.04
C THR A 163 -1.88 2.53 -4.19
N THR A 164 -2.05 1.20 -4.18
CA THR A 164 -3.17 0.58 -4.89
C THR A 164 -4.49 1.06 -4.31
N ARG A 165 -5.50 1.23 -5.16
CA ARG A 165 -6.85 1.66 -4.79
C ARG A 165 -7.77 0.45 -4.63
N ALA A 166 -8.86 0.63 -3.89
CA ALA A 166 -9.87 -0.41 -3.74
C ALA A 166 -11.23 0.12 -4.22
N LEU A 167 -11.83 -0.57 -5.19
CA LEU A 167 -13.11 -0.18 -5.79
C LEU A 167 -14.29 -0.70 -4.99
N ALA A 168 -14.26 -1.98 -4.61
CA ALA A 168 -15.38 -2.62 -3.93
C ALA A 168 -14.96 -3.87 -3.15
N VAL A 169 -15.79 -4.22 -2.17
CA VAL A 169 -15.77 -5.51 -1.46
C VAL A 169 -17.10 -6.21 -1.71
N VAL A 170 -17.03 -7.45 -2.20
CA VAL A 170 -18.17 -8.34 -2.39
C VAL A 170 -18.05 -9.51 -1.42
N GLY A 171 -19.09 -9.75 -0.64
CA GLY A 171 -19.18 -10.85 0.34
C GLY A 171 -20.00 -12.03 -0.18
N SER A 172 -19.81 -13.20 0.44
CA SER A 172 -20.57 -14.42 0.16
C SER A 172 -20.65 -15.31 1.41
N PRO A 173 -21.75 -16.03 1.65
CA PRO A 173 -21.86 -16.99 2.75
C PRO A 173 -20.99 -18.24 2.56
N LEU A 174 -20.25 -18.38 1.45
CA LEU A 174 -19.35 -19.51 1.20
C LEU A 174 -18.33 -19.65 2.35
N PRO A 175 -18.33 -20.78 3.10
CA PRO A 175 -17.39 -20.97 4.19
C PRO A 175 -15.98 -21.19 3.67
N VAL A 176 -15.01 -20.53 4.30
CA VAL A 176 -13.59 -20.59 4.01
C VAL A 176 -12.85 -20.88 5.30
N ARG A 177 -11.98 -21.90 5.30
CA ARG A 177 -11.25 -22.31 6.50
C ARG A 177 -9.94 -21.55 6.63
N ARG A 178 -9.76 -20.87 7.76
CA ARG A 178 -8.49 -20.28 8.22
C ARG A 178 -8.21 -20.82 9.62
N GLU A 179 -7.77 -19.98 10.55
CA GLU A 179 -7.70 -20.31 11.98
C GLU A 179 -9.09 -20.67 12.52
N THR A 180 -10.12 -19.99 12.02
CA THR A 180 -11.54 -20.28 12.24
C THR A 180 -12.26 -20.45 10.89
N ILE A 181 -13.54 -20.84 10.92
CA ILE A 181 -14.38 -20.79 9.71
C ILE A 181 -14.86 -19.36 9.52
N GLU A 182 -14.55 -18.79 8.36
CA GLU A 182 -14.91 -17.45 7.94
C GLU A 182 -15.73 -17.49 6.65
N THR A 183 -16.23 -16.33 6.21
CA THR A 183 -16.96 -16.17 4.95
C THR A 183 -16.06 -15.64 3.84
N ALA A 184 -16.27 -16.14 2.62
CA ALA A 184 -15.53 -15.69 1.45
C ALA A 184 -15.87 -14.24 1.09
N ALA A 185 -14.88 -13.53 0.59
CA ALA A 185 -15.04 -12.22 -0.01
C ALA A 185 -14.08 -12.01 -1.18
N VAL A 186 -14.39 -11.04 -2.03
CA VAL A 186 -13.51 -10.52 -3.07
C VAL A 186 -13.34 -9.03 -2.84
N VAL A 187 -12.09 -8.56 -2.86
CA VAL A 187 -11.78 -7.13 -3.00
C VAL A 187 -11.33 -6.84 -4.42
N THR A 188 -11.94 -5.83 -5.04
CA THR A 188 -11.55 -5.34 -6.38
C THR A 188 -10.51 -4.25 -6.21
N ARG A 189 -9.26 -4.56 -6.56
CA ARG A 189 -8.10 -3.67 -6.51
C ARG A 189 -7.96 -2.94 -7.84
N VAL A 190 -7.44 -1.72 -7.78
CA VAL A 190 -7.21 -0.86 -8.94
C VAL A 190 -5.81 -0.25 -8.82
N ALA A 191 -5.03 -0.28 -9.89
CA ALA A 191 -3.69 0.33 -9.93
C ALA A 191 -3.28 0.68 -11.35
N PRO A 192 -2.34 1.63 -11.57
CA PRO A 192 -1.72 1.82 -12.87
C PRO A 192 -0.98 0.57 -13.38
N SER A 193 -0.39 -0.21 -12.45
CA SER A 193 0.12 -1.54 -12.71
C SER A 193 0.32 -2.34 -11.40
N PHE A 194 0.17 -3.66 -11.48
CA PHE A 194 0.51 -4.60 -10.41
C PHE A 194 1.92 -5.22 -10.54
N VAL A 195 2.79 -4.68 -11.41
CA VAL A 195 4.19 -5.13 -11.52
C VAL A 195 4.96 -4.87 -10.20
N ARG A 196 5.76 -5.87 -9.83
CA ARG A 196 6.51 -5.99 -8.56
C ARG A 196 7.98 -6.20 -8.84
N PHE A 197 8.86 -5.97 -7.86
CA PHE A 197 10.27 -6.35 -7.97
C PHE A 197 10.41 -7.86 -8.24
N GLY A 198 9.57 -8.65 -7.58
CA GLY A 198 9.48 -10.10 -7.77
C GLY A 198 9.22 -10.59 -9.21
N HIS A 199 8.64 -9.76 -10.08
CA HIS A 199 8.49 -10.11 -11.50
C HIS A 199 9.84 -10.08 -12.23
N PHE A 200 10.69 -9.09 -11.94
CA PHE A 200 12.03 -9.01 -12.51
C PHE A 200 12.90 -10.15 -11.98
N GLU A 201 12.85 -10.37 -10.66
CA GLU A 201 13.58 -11.47 -10.04
C GLU A 201 13.18 -12.83 -10.61
N HIS A 202 11.90 -13.04 -10.95
CA HIS A 202 11.43 -14.28 -11.56
C HIS A 202 12.22 -14.60 -12.84
N PHE A 203 12.23 -13.70 -13.82
CA PHE A 203 12.89 -13.96 -15.10
C PHE A 203 14.41 -14.01 -14.97
N ALA A 204 15.00 -13.18 -14.10
CA ALA A 204 16.43 -13.20 -13.83
C ALA A 204 16.89 -14.56 -13.26
N HIS A 205 16.24 -15.07 -12.21
CA HIS A 205 16.64 -16.33 -11.57
C HIS A 205 16.37 -17.57 -12.42
N HIS A 206 15.48 -17.49 -13.40
CA HIS A 206 15.21 -18.60 -14.34
C HIS A 206 16.04 -18.53 -15.62
N GLY A 207 16.96 -17.56 -15.76
CA GLY A 207 17.80 -17.42 -16.94
C GLY A 207 17.02 -17.05 -18.20
N LEU A 208 16.02 -16.17 -18.06
CA LEU A 208 15.10 -15.74 -19.11
C LEU A 208 15.33 -14.25 -19.48
N PRO A 209 16.46 -13.92 -20.15
CA PRO A 209 16.85 -12.52 -20.40
C PRO A 209 15.94 -11.80 -21.41
N ALA A 210 15.31 -12.54 -22.33
CA ALA A 210 14.38 -11.95 -23.29
C ALA A 210 13.09 -11.47 -22.61
N GLU A 211 12.54 -12.29 -21.72
CA GLU A 211 11.35 -11.97 -20.92
C GLU A 211 11.64 -10.86 -19.91
N LEU A 212 12.80 -10.92 -19.26
CA LEU A 212 13.27 -9.86 -18.36
C LEU A 212 13.35 -8.52 -19.09
N ARG A 213 13.91 -8.50 -20.32
CA ARG A 213 13.98 -7.30 -21.15
C ARG A 213 12.59 -6.82 -21.54
N ALA A 214 11.72 -7.70 -22.02
CA ALA A 214 10.36 -7.32 -22.42
C ALA A 214 9.55 -6.72 -21.26
N LEU A 215 9.71 -7.23 -20.04
CA LEU A 215 9.11 -6.62 -18.84
C LEU A 215 9.68 -5.22 -18.55
N ALA A 216 11.00 -5.07 -18.60
CA ALA A 216 11.63 -3.77 -18.35
C ALA A 216 11.24 -2.73 -19.41
N ASP A 217 11.24 -3.13 -20.68
CA ASP A 217 10.84 -2.27 -21.80
C ASP A 217 9.36 -1.87 -21.69
N PHE A 218 8.48 -2.79 -21.26
CA PHE A 218 7.08 -2.49 -20.95
C PHE A 218 6.95 -1.42 -19.85
N VAL A 219 7.70 -1.56 -18.75
CA VAL A 219 7.66 -0.58 -17.66
C VAL A 219 8.18 0.78 -18.13
N ILE A 220 9.29 0.81 -18.87
CA ILE A 220 9.84 2.05 -19.45
C ILE A 220 8.83 2.68 -20.40
N GLU A 221 8.25 1.92 -21.33
CA GLU A 221 7.33 2.46 -22.33
C GLU A 221 6.10 3.10 -21.70
N HIS A 222 5.56 2.49 -20.65
CA HIS A 222 4.22 2.82 -20.16
C HIS A 222 4.20 3.61 -18.85
N HIS A 223 5.29 3.58 -18.09
CA HIS A 223 5.34 4.19 -16.76
C HIS A 223 6.54 5.13 -16.57
N ASP A 224 7.66 4.87 -17.25
CA ASP A 224 8.89 5.66 -17.12
C ASP A 224 9.53 6.03 -18.48
N PRO A 225 8.79 6.64 -19.42
CA PRO A 225 9.26 6.83 -20.80
C PRO A 225 10.52 7.69 -20.91
N ALA A 226 10.74 8.59 -19.94
CA ALA A 226 11.95 9.40 -19.86
C ALA A 226 13.24 8.58 -19.70
N CYS A 227 13.16 7.34 -19.17
CA CYS A 227 14.33 6.48 -19.02
C CYS A 227 14.89 6.01 -20.37
N ARG A 228 14.07 5.97 -21.42
CA ARG A 228 14.49 5.49 -22.76
C ARG A 228 15.64 6.30 -23.34
N ASP A 229 15.69 7.59 -23.06
CA ASP A 229 16.67 8.52 -23.64
C ASP A 229 17.98 8.58 -22.84
N ALA A 230 18.07 7.85 -21.72
CA ALA A 230 19.29 7.76 -20.92
C ALA A 230 20.35 6.88 -21.60
N ALA A 231 21.63 7.11 -21.27
CA ALA A 231 22.74 6.31 -21.77
C ALA A 231 22.58 4.82 -21.44
N ASN A 232 22.01 4.51 -20.26
CA ASN A 232 21.59 3.17 -19.89
C ASN A 232 20.14 3.23 -19.37
N PRO A 233 19.14 2.87 -20.20
CA PRO A 233 17.73 2.98 -19.83
C PRO A 233 17.34 2.14 -18.61
N TYR A 234 18.00 1.00 -18.40
CA TYR A 234 17.69 0.09 -17.30
C TYR A 234 18.27 0.59 -15.97
N ALA A 235 19.47 1.18 -15.98
CA ALA A 235 20.01 1.87 -14.81
C ALA A 235 19.16 3.09 -14.45
N ALA A 236 18.71 3.86 -15.45
CA ALA A 236 17.80 4.99 -15.24
C ALA A 236 16.44 4.56 -14.65
N LEU A 237 15.87 3.44 -15.13
CA LEU A 237 14.67 2.84 -14.52
C LEU A 237 14.93 2.46 -13.06
N LEU A 238 16.03 1.79 -12.76
CA LEU A 238 16.39 1.38 -11.40
C LEU A 238 16.55 2.59 -10.46
N GLU A 239 17.14 3.68 -10.93
CA GLU A 239 17.22 4.94 -10.19
C GLU A 239 15.83 5.55 -9.92
N ALA A 240 14.98 5.62 -10.95
CA ALA A 240 13.62 6.13 -10.79
C ALA A 240 12.84 5.32 -9.73
N VAL A 241 12.99 3.98 -9.75
CA VAL A 241 12.42 3.07 -8.74
C VAL A 241 12.99 3.36 -7.35
N ALA A 242 14.30 3.49 -7.21
CA ALA A 242 14.94 3.77 -5.93
C ALA A 242 14.43 5.07 -5.30
N ARG A 243 14.29 6.14 -6.09
CA ARG A 243 13.81 7.45 -5.63
C ARG A 243 12.36 7.39 -5.14
N ARG A 244 11.45 6.74 -5.86
CA ARG A 244 10.04 6.63 -5.42
C ARG A 244 9.86 5.67 -4.24
N THR A 245 10.63 4.60 -4.17
CA THR A 245 10.65 3.73 -2.98
C THR A 245 11.15 4.50 -1.75
N ALA A 246 12.17 5.36 -1.87
CA ALA A 246 12.65 6.20 -0.79
C ALA A 246 11.58 7.18 -0.28
N ALA A 247 10.88 7.86 -1.19
CA ALA A 247 9.78 8.76 -0.84
C ALA A 247 8.64 8.01 -0.13
N LEU A 248 8.25 6.84 -0.64
CA LEU A 248 7.25 5.98 -0.01
C LEU A 248 7.63 5.58 1.42
N MET A 249 8.89 5.21 1.66
CA MET A 249 9.35 4.88 3.00
C MET A 249 9.26 6.09 3.93
N ALA A 250 9.65 7.28 3.48
CA ALA A 250 9.52 8.49 4.28
C ALA A 250 8.05 8.79 4.63
N ASP A 251 7.12 8.60 3.69
CA ASP A 251 5.69 8.77 3.94
C ASP A 251 5.16 7.75 4.96
N TRP A 252 5.54 6.47 4.84
CA TRP A 252 5.16 5.43 5.82
C TRP A 252 5.67 5.75 7.22
N GLN A 253 6.94 6.16 7.35
CA GLN A 253 7.50 6.58 8.63
C GLN A 253 6.75 7.81 9.18
N ALA A 254 6.48 8.83 8.36
CA ALA A 254 5.85 10.06 8.83
C ALA A 254 4.43 9.87 9.41
N VAL A 255 3.67 8.89 8.93
CA VAL A 255 2.32 8.58 9.42
C VAL A 255 2.27 7.40 10.42
N GLY A 256 3.41 6.78 10.72
CA GLY A 256 3.46 5.62 11.61
C GLY A 256 2.85 4.36 11.00
N PHE A 257 2.97 4.14 9.69
CA PHE A 257 2.47 2.94 9.03
C PHE A 257 3.53 1.83 9.06
N CYS A 258 3.12 0.62 9.44
CA CYS A 258 3.93 -0.59 9.45
C CYS A 258 3.29 -1.66 8.54
N HIS A 259 3.97 -2.01 7.45
CA HIS A 259 3.44 -2.91 6.42
C HIS A 259 3.39 -4.38 6.85
N GLY A 260 4.40 -4.83 7.59
CA GLY A 260 4.49 -6.18 8.17
C GLY A 260 4.95 -7.31 7.24
N VAL A 261 4.99 -7.10 5.92
CA VAL A 261 5.41 -8.13 4.92
C VAL A 261 6.09 -7.47 3.71
N MET A 262 7.27 -6.89 3.91
CA MET A 262 8.03 -6.21 2.84
C MET A 262 8.92 -7.19 2.07
N ASN A 263 8.36 -8.34 1.68
CA ASN A 263 9.00 -9.25 0.72
C ASN A 263 9.13 -8.57 -0.64
N THR A 264 10.09 -8.96 -1.47
CA THR A 264 10.29 -8.29 -2.78
C THR A 264 9.10 -8.47 -3.74
N ASP A 265 8.29 -9.51 -3.58
CA ASP A 265 7.01 -9.65 -4.27
C ASP A 265 5.94 -8.66 -3.80
N ASN A 266 6.12 -7.96 -2.67
CA ASN A 266 5.22 -6.91 -2.19
C ASN A 266 5.79 -5.51 -2.37
N LEU A 267 6.84 -5.34 -3.18
CA LEU A 267 7.35 -4.02 -3.57
C LEU A 267 6.93 -3.73 -5.00
N SER A 268 6.08 -2.72 -5.17
CA SER A 268 5.64 -2.24 -6.48
C SER A 268 6.79 -1.56 -7.22
N ILE A 269 6.92 -1.83 -8.52
CA ILE A 269 7.88 -1.12 -9.39
C ILE A 269 7.57 0.39 -9.49
N LEU A 270 6.30 0.76 -9.25
CA LEU A 270 5.80 2.12 -9.31
C LEU A 270 5.82 2.83 -7.95
N GLY A 271 6.41 2.24 -6.90
CA GLY A 271 6.48 2.85 -5.58
C GLY A 271 5.12 3.01 -4.91
N LEU A 272 4.18 2.08 -5.18
CA LEU A 272 2.87 2.02 -4.54
C LEU A 272 2.91 1.14 -3.29
N THR A 273 2.18 1.53 -2.25
CA THR A 273 1.77 0.61 -1.18
C THR A 273 0.87 -0.47 -1.78
N ILE A 274 1.19 -1.75 -1.55
CA ILE A 274 0.55 -2.88 -2.23
C ILE A 274 0.49 -4.11 -1.31
N ASP A 275 -0.60 -4.89 -1.41
CA ASP A 275 -0.81 -6.14 -0.66
C ASP A 275 -0.87 -5.99 0.86
N TYR A 276 -1.95 -5.33 1.27
CA TYR A 276 -2.35 -5.17 2.66
C TYR A 276 -2.69 -6.50 3.32
N GLY A 277 -1.78 -7.02 4.14
CA GLY A 277 -2.00 -8.17 5.01
C GLY A 277 -2.00 -7.75 6.49
N PRO A 278 -0.96 -8.11 7.25
CA PRO A 278 -0.83 -7.81 8.66
C PRO A 278 -0.22 -6.43 8.88
N PHE A 279 -0.77 -5.40 8.23
CA PHE A 279 -0.33 -4.03 8.45
C PHE A 279 -0.87 -3.47 9.78
N GLY A 280 -0.28 -2.38 10.25
CA GLY A 280 -0.83 -1.58 11.35
C GLY A 280 -0.37 -0.12 11.26
N PHE A 281 -1.24 0.80 11.66
CA PHE A 281 -0.82 2.15 12.05
C PHE A 281 -0.44 2.12 13.53
N LEU A 282 0.65 2.80 13.89
CA LEU A 282 1.08 2.90 15.28
C LEU A 282 0.01 3.63 16.11
N ASP A 283 -0.44 2.95 17.17
CA ASP A 283 -1.10 3.61 18.29
C ASP A 283 -0.01 4.24 19.17
N GLY A 284 0.42 3.59 20.26
CA GLY A 284 1.62 4.01 21.01
C GLY A 284 2.88 3.94 20.15
N PHE A 285 3.70 5.01 20.17
CA PHE A 285 4.92 5.06 19.38
C PHE A 285 5.98 4.11 19.93
N ASP A 286 6.24 3.04 19.20
CA ASP A 286 7.31 2.08 19.47
C ASP A 286 8.11 1.85 18.17
N PRO A 287 9.35 2.35 18.07
CA PRO A 287 10.20 2.13 16.90
C PRO A 287 10.42 0.65 16.56
N GLY A 288 10.39 -0.22 17.57
CA GLY A 288 10.55 -1.66 17.44
C GLY A 288 9.25 -2.41 17.16
N HIS A 289 8.12 -1.73 16.96
CA HIS A 289 6.82 -2.37 16.75
C HIS A 289 6.83 -3.33 15.55
N VAL A 290 6.35 -4.56 15.78
CA VAL A 290 6.16 -5.60 14.78
C VAL A 290 4.67 -5.88 14.65
N CYS A 291 4.06 -5.46 13.54
CA CYS A 291 2.62 -5.64 13.30
C CYS A 291 2.25 -7.06 12.81
N ASN A 292 3.22 -7.81 12.29
CA ASN A 292 3.03 -9.17 11.80
C ASN A 292 3.41 -10.21 12.87
N HIS A 293 2.42 -10.90 13.43
CA HIS A 293 2.65 -11.95 14.44
C HIS A 293 3.55 -13.11 13.95
N SER A 294 3.68 -13.33 12.64
CA SER A 294 4.60 -14.33 12.05
C SER A 294 6.05 -13.83 11.89
N ASP A 295 6.30 -12.54 12.09
CA ASP A 295 7.64 -11.94 12.01
C ASP A 295 8.38 -12.00 13.36
N HIS A 296 8.72 -13.21 13.80
CA HIS A 296 9.35 -13.44 15.11
C HIS A 296 10.73 -12.77 15.27
N GLN A 297 11.39 -12.41 14.17
CA GLN A 297 12.69 -11.75 14.18
C GLN A 297 12.58 -10.22 14.06
N GLY A 298 11.36 -9.70 13.92
CA GLY A 298 11.09 -8.29 13.67
C GLY A 298 11.85 -7.77 12.44
N ARG A 299 11.94 -8.55 11.35
CA ARG A 299 12.59 -8.12 10.11
C ARG A 299 11.88 -6.88 9.55
N TYR A 300 10.57 -6.87 9.61
CA TYR A 300 9.69 -5.82 9.09
C TYR A 300 9.14 -4.91 10.18
N ALA A 301 9.85 -4.81 11.32
CA ALA A 301 9.54 -3.83 12.36
C ALA A 301 9.53 -2.41 11.80
N TYR A 302 8.72 -1.53 12.39
CA TYR A 302 8.48 -0.17 11.90
C TYR A 302 9.76 0.60 11.54
N ALA A 303 10.75 0.67 12.44
CA ALA A 303 12.01 1.39 12.22
C ALA A 303 12.95 0.69 11.21
N ARG A 304 12.72 -0.58 10.87
CA ARG A 304 13.54 -1.33 9.91
C ARG A 304 13.06 -1.20 8.47
N GLN A 305 11.83 -0.74 8.25
CA GLN A 305 11.24 -0.64 6.91
C GLN A 305 12.13 0.11 5.90
N PRO A 306 12.77 1.27 6.25
CA PRO A 306 13.67 1.94 5.30
C PRO A 306 14.90 1.10 4.94
N GLY A 307 15.50 0.38 5.90
CA GLY A 307 16.64 -0.50 5.63
C GLY A 307 16.25 -1.72 4.78
N VAL A 308 15.07 -2.29 5.04
CA VAL A 308 14.53 -3.41 4.27
C VAL A 308 14.20 -3.01 2.84
N ALA A 309 13.62 -1.83 2.62
CA ALA A 309 13.36 -1.33 1.27
C ALA A 309 14.64 -1.15 0.47
N PHE A 310 15.71 -0.64 1.10
CA PHE A 310 17.02 -0.55 0.45
C PHE A 310 17.59 -1.93 0.11
N TRP A 311 17.45 -2.91 1.01
CA TRP A 311 17.82 -4.30 0.70
C TRP A 311 17.01 -4.88 -0.47
N ASN A 312 15.71 -4.59 -0.56
CA ASN A 312 14.88 -5.02 -1.69
C ASN A 312 15.31 -4.35 -3.01
N LEU A 313 15.79 -3.10 -2.98
CA LEU A 313 16.37 -2.43 -4.15
C LEU A 313 17.68 -3.11 -4.60
N HIS A 314 18.52 -3.58 -3.67
CA HIS A 314 19.67 -4.42 -4.04
C HIS A 314 19.25 -5.72 -4.74
N ALA A 315 18.20 -6.39 -4.26
CA ALA A 315 17.68 -7.59 -4.92
C ALA A 315 17.17 -7.31 -6.34
N LEU A 316 16.47 -6.17 -6.53
CA LEU A 316 16.06 -5.71 -7.86
C LEU A 316 17.27 -5.36 -8.74
N ALA A 317 18.26 -4.63 -8.22
CA ALA A 317 19.48 -4.26 -8.93
C ALA A 317 20.22 -5.50 -9.44
N GLN A 318 20.35 -6.52 -8.59
CA GLN A 318 20.93 -7.81 -8.97
C GLN A 318 20.14 -8.48 -10.10
N ALA A 319 18.81 -8.49 -10.03
CA ALA A 319 17.96 -9.04 -11.09
C ALA A 319 18.10 -8.28 -12.42
N MET A 320 18.43 -6.99 -12.38
CA MET A 320 18.57 -6.14 -13.57
C MET A 320 19.97 -6.14 -14.21
N LEU A 321 20.99 -6.74 -13.57
CA LEU A 321 22.36 -6.80 -14.10
C LEU A 321 22.46 -7.26 -15.57
N PRO A 322 21.76 -8.33 -16.01
CA PRO A 322 21.82 -8.76 -17.42
C PRO A 322 21.31 -7.71 -18.40
N LEU A 323 20.41 -6.83 -17.98
CA LEU A 323 19.90 -5.74 -18.81
C LEU A 323 20.86 -4.55 -18.80
N ILE A 324 21.39 -4.20 -17.62
CA ILE A 324 22.33 -3.09 -17.45
C ILE A 324 23.64 -3.34 -18.22
N ALA A 325 24.03 -4.60 -18.40
CA ALA A 325 25.16 -4.98 -19.25
C ALA A 325 24.92 -4.66 -20.76
N MET A 326 23.70 -4.31 -21.17
CA MET A 326 23.36 -3.87 -22.53
C MET A 326 23.75 -4.84 -23.67
N GLY A 327 23.84 -6.13 -23.36
CA GLY A 327 24.22 -7.17 -24.32
C GLY A 327 25.68 -7.63 -24.21
N ASP A 328 26.47 -6.97 -23.37
CA ASP A 328 27.82 -7.41 -22.98
C ASP A 328 27.78 -8.41 -21.81
N GLU A 329 28.94 -8.97 -21.45
CA GLU A 329 29.07 -9.77 -20.23
C GLU A 329 28.83 -8.91 -18.98
N VAL A 330 28.22 -9.48 -17.95
CA VAL A 330 28.08 -8.81 -16.65
C VAL A 330 29.47 -8.69 -16.03
N THR A 331 29.95 -7.46 -15.86
CA THR A 331 31.26 -7.15 -15.29
C THR A 331 31.14 -6.42 -13.95
N GLU A 332 32.28 -6.19 -13.29
CA GLU A 332 32.35 -5.33 -12.09
C GLU A 332 31.77 -3.93 -12.38
N ALA A 333 32.07 -3.35 -13.55
CA ALA A 333 31.52 -2.05 -13.95
C ALA A 333 29.98 -2.06 -14.11
N THR A 334 29.40 -3.19 -14.56
CA THR A 334 27.94 -3.37 -14.58
C THR A 334 27.37 -3.35 -13.15
N GLY A 335 28.07 -4.01 -12.22
CA GLY A 335 27.73 -4.01 -10.80
C GLY A 335 27.79 -2.61 -10.19
N ASP A 336 28.86 -1.87 -10.44
CA ASP A 336 29.04 -0.50 -9.96
C ASP A 336 27.93 0.43 -10.46
N LEU A 337 27.56 0.33 -11.75
CA LEU A 337 26.48 1.12 -12.32
C LEU A 337 25.11 0.79 -11.69
N ALA A 338 24.84 -0.48 -11.39
CA ALA A 338 23.62 -0.88 -10.72
C ALA A 338 23.56 -0.39 -9.26
N LEU A 339 24.70 -0.39 -8.56
CA LEU A 339 24.82 0.16 -7.21
C LEU A 339 24.68 1.69 -7.20
N GLU A 340 25.32 2.38 -8.14
CA GLU A 340 25.18 3.82 -8.32
C GLU A 340 23.72 4.21 -8.56
N ALA A 341 22.98 3.45 -9.37
CA ALA A 341 21.56 3.71 -9.65
C ALA A 341 20.68 3.66 -8.39
N ILE A 342 20.96 2.80 -7.41
CA ILE A 342 20.15 2.73 -6.17
C ILE A 342 20.64 3.66 -5.06
N GLU A 343 21.88 4.15 -5.13
CA GLU A 343 22.50 4.99 -4.10
C GLU A 343 21.70 6.28 -3.77
N PRO A 344 21.04 6.97 -4.73
CA PRO A 344 20.17 8.11 -4.45
C PRO A 344 19.08 7.84 -3.41
N TYR A 345 18.69 6.58 -3.18
CA TYR A 345 17.75 6.20 -2.13
C TYR A 345 18.09 6.84 -0.77
N LYS A 346 19.37 6.81 -0.38
CA LYS A 346 19.80 7.25 0.96
C LYS A 346 19.54 8.74 1.18
N ALA A 347 19.94 9.56 0.22
CA ALA A 347 19.75 11.00 0.27
C ALA A 347 18.26 11.37 0.14
N VAL A 348 17.55 10.76 -0.83
CA VAL A 348 16.13 11.06 -1.06
C VAL A 348 15.26 10.68 0.14
N PHE A 349 15.53 9.54 0.79
CA PHE A 349 14.82 9.14 2.01
C PHE A 349 15.06 10.15 3.14
N ALA A 350 16.33 10.52 3.38
CA ALA A 350 16.69 11.47 4.43
C ALA A 350 16.02 12.84 4.21
N ASP A 351 16.09 13.38 2.99
CA ASP A 351 15.51 14.67 2.62
C ASP A 351 13.98 14.66 2.71
N ALA A 352 13.35 13.59 2.22
CA ALA A 352 11.90 13.42 2.31
C ALA A 352 11.44 13.34 3.77
N MET A 353 12.11 12.51 4.60
CA MET A 353 11.78 12.35 6.01
C MET A 353 11.97 13.66 6.78
N ALA A 354 13.09 14.36 6.58
CA ALA A 354 13.32 15.66 7.20
C ALA A 354 12.23 16.68 6.81
N THR A 355 11.80 16.67 5.54
CA THR A 355 10.71 17.52 5.06
C THR A 355 9.37 17.20 5.71
N ARG A 356 9.03 15.91 5.88
CA ARG A 356 7.82 15.49 6.59
C ARG A 356 7.88 15.90 8.06
N LEU A 357 8.98 15.63 8.77
CA LEU A 357 9.14 15.99 10.17
C LEU A 357 9.06 17.50 10.40
N ARG A 358 9.72 18.32 9.58
CA ARG A 358 9.58 19.79 9.64
C ARG A 358 8.13 20.23 9.45
N SER A 359 7.42 19.65 8.50
CA SER A 359 6.01 19.96 8.25
C SER A 359 5.13 19.60 9.45
N LYS A 360 5.37 18.43 10.06
CA LYS A 360 4.65 17.94 11.25
C LYS A 360 4.95 18.79 12.49
N LEU A 361 6.14 19.38 12.58
CA LEU A 361 6.56 20.35 13.59
C LEU A 361 6.15 21.80 13.27
N GLY A 362 5.51 22.08 12.13
CA GLY A 362 5.12 23.44 11.76
C GLY A 362 6.27 24.38 11.41
N LEU A 363 7.45 23.84 11.07
CA LEU A 363 8.61 24.62 10.65
C LEU A 363 8.50 24.92 9.15
N ALA A 364 8.60 26.20 8.76
CA ALA A 364 8.57 26.61 7.35
C ALA A 364 9.97 26.64 6.72
N THR A 365 10.99 26.93 7.52
CA THR A 365 12.38 27.02 7.07
C THR A 365 13.17 25.81 7.56
N ALA A 366 14.17 25.39 6.79
CA ALA A 366 15.10 24.36 7.23
C ALA A 366 16.28 25.00 7.98
N ARG A 367 16.67 24.39 9.11
CA ARG A 367 17.89 24.68 9.85
C ARG A 367 18.61 23.40 10.25
N ASP A 368 19.92 23.49 10.46
CA ASP A 368 20.77 22.35 10.77
C ASP A 368 20.36 21.63 12.07
N ASP A 369 19.77 22.35 13.02
CA ASP A 369 19.32 21.83 14.31
C ASP A 369 17.91 21.19 14.29
N ASP A 370 17.17 21.30 13.18
CA ASP A 370 15.80 20.75 13.06
C ASP A 370 15.77 19.23 13.21
N GLY A 371 16.80 18.54 12.71
CA GLY A 371 16.91 17.09 12.81
C GLY A 371 17.02 16.62 14.27
N ALA A 372 17.91 17.24 15.05
CA ALA A 372 18.08 16.92 16.46
C ALA A 372 16.79 17.21 17.27
N LEU A 373 16.08 18.30 16.95
CA LEU A 373 14.80 18.63 17.57
C LEU A 373 13.74 17.57 17.30
N ALA A 374 13.64 17.09 16.06
CA ALA A 374 12.70 16.03 15.69
C ALA A 374 13.07 14.67 16.29
N ASP A 375 14.36 14.32 16.32
CA ASP A 375 14.84 13.07 16.92
C ASP A 375 14.57 13.03 18.42
N ASP A 376 14.81 14.12 19.14
CA ASP A 376 14.53 14.20 20.58
C ASP A 376 13.02 14.10 20.88
N TRP A 377 12.18 14.64 20.00
CA TRP A 377 10.74 14.48 20.08
C TRP A 377 10.31 13.01 19.94
N LEU A 378 10.83 12.33 18.90
CA LEU A 378 10.55 10.91 18.67
C LEU A 378 11.07 10.04 19.83
N LYS A 379 12.25 10.34 20.40
CA LYS A 379 12.77 9.64 21.58
C LYS A 379 11.86 9.82 22.79
N LEU A 380 11.35 11.03 23.03
CA LEU A 380 10.41 11.30 24.11
C LEU A 380 9.10 10.50 23.93
N MET A 381 8.54 10.52 22.71
CA MET A 381 7.37 9.70 22.38
C MET A 381 7.62 8.21 22.60
N ALA A 382 8.80 7.70 22.24
CA ALA A 382 9.14 6.29 22.36
C ALA A 382 9.33 5.86 23.82
N ALA A 383 9.96 6.70 24.64
CA ALA A 383 10.19 6.44 26.06
C ALA A 383 8.88 6.26 26.85
N GLU A 384 7.85 7.01 26.47
CA GLU A 384 6.54 7.05 27.15
C GLU A 384 5.44 6.29 26.39
N ARG A 385 5.77 5.71 25.22
CA ARG A 385 4.82 5.10 24.28
C ARG A 385 3.62 6.01 23.97
N ALA A 386 3.88 7.32 23.83
CA ALA A 386 2.85 8.31 23.53
C ALA A 386 2.15 7.97 22.19
N ASP A 387 0.84 8.17 22.10
CA ASP A 387 0.09 7.85 20.88
C ASP A 387 0.61 8.67 19.69
N HIS A 388 1.03 7.99 18.63
CA HIS A 388 1.73 8.59 17.51
C HIS A 388 0.87 9.69 16.86
N THR A 389 -0.36 9.35 16.47
CA THR A 389 -1.24 10.26 15.71
C THR A 389 -1.74 11.41 16.58
N ILE A 390 -2.21 11.11 17.79
CA ILE A 390 -2.77 12.11 18.71
C ILE A 390 -1.69 13.10 19.16
N THR A 391 -0.48 12.64 19.47
CA THR A 391 0.59 13.53 19.91
C THR A 391 0.96 14.54 18.82
N TRP A 392 1.09 14.09 17.57
CA TRP A 392 1.31 14.98 16.43
C TRP A 392 0.15 15.96 16.18
N ARG A 393 -1.10 15.48 16.24
CA ARG A 393 -2.27 16.34 16.02
C ARG A 393 -2.45 17.38 17.12
N ARG A 394 -2.23 17.01 18.38
CA ARG A 394 -2.32 17.95 19.51
C ARG A 394 -1.18 18.96 19.51
N LEU A 395 0.01 18.60 19.02
CA LEU A 395 1.13 19.53 18.88
C LEU A 395 0.79 20.74 17.98
N ALA A 396 -0.11 20.58 17.01
CA ALA A 396 -0.59 21.70 16.17
C ALA A 396 -1.29 22.81 16.97
N GLN A 397 -1.85 22.46 18.13
CA GLN A 397 -2.58 23.37 19.03
C GLN A 397 -1.72 23.84 20.20
N TRP A 398 -0.49 23.35 20.31
CA TRP A 398 0.38 23.65 21.43
C TRP A 398 0.92 25.09 21.35
N SER A 399 0.95 25.75 22.50
CA SER A 399 1.67 27.00 22.74
C SER A 399 2.29 27.00 24.14
N PRO A 400 3.28 27.87 24.42
CA PRO A 400 3.80 28.04 25.78
C PRO A 400 2.73 28.47 26.80
N ALA A 401 1.65 29.13 26.35
CA ALA A 401 0.55 29.56 27.21
C ALA A 401 -0.44 28.41 27.53
N GLU A 402 -0.59 27.46 26.59
CA GLU A 402 -1.53 26.34 26.69
C GLU A 402 -0.83 24.98 26.46
N PRO A 403 0.13 24.58 27.31
CA PRO A 403 0.93 23.38 27.09
C PRO A 403 0.19 22.07 27.41
N GLN A 404 -0.91 22.11 28.16
CA GLN A 404 -1.48 20.97 28.87
C GLN A 404 -1.90 19.82 27.95
N ALA A 405 -2.52 20.13 26.80
CA ALA A 405 -3.05 19.11 25.88
C ALA A 405 -1.99 18.13 25.35
N VAL A 406 -0.74 18.59 25.25
CA VAL A 406 0.43 17.79 24.84
C VAL A 406 1.24 17.35 26.05
N ARG A 407 1.45 18.25 27.02
CA ARG A 407 2.25 17.97 28.22
C ARG A 407 1.69 16.81 29.04
N ASP A 408 0.37 16.69 29.14
CA ASP A 408 -0.28 15.61 29.89
C ASP A 408 -0.23 14.24 29.18
N LEU A 409 0.32 14.17 27.96
CA LEU A 409 0.64 12.91 27.28
C LEU A 409 1.92 12.25 27.81
N PHE A 410 2.72 12.96 28.60
CA PHE A 410 4.03 12.52 29.07
C PHE A 410 4.06 12.47 30.61
N LEU A 411 4.58 11.37 31.18
CA LEU A 411 4.80 11.26 32.62
C LEU A 411 6.03 12.06 33.05
N ASP A 412 7.13 11.98 32.28
CA ASP A 412 8.34 12.80 32.44
C ASP A 412 8.12 14.23 31.89
N ARG A 413 7.35 15.00 32.68
CA ARG A 413 7.07 16.41 32.42
C ARG A 413 8.35 17.25 32.29
N PRO A 414 9.40 17.08 33.13
CA PRO A 414 10.66 17.79 32.95
C PRO A 414 11.32 17.57 31.58
N ALA A 415 11.35 16.33 31.08
CA ALA A 415 11.91 16.04 29.76
C ALA A 415 11.09 16.71 28.64
N PHE A 416 9.76 16.64 28.72
CA PHE A 416 8.88 17.37 27.81
C PHE A 416 9.13 18.88 27.86
N ASP A 417 9.14 19.49 29.05
CA ASP A 417 9.29 20.92 29.24
C ASP A 417 10.64 21.42 28.68
N ALA A 418 11.71 20.63 28.83
CA ALA A 418 13.02 20.92 28.25
C ALA A 418 13.02 20.90 26.72
N TRP A 419 12.34 19.93 26.10
CA TRP A 419 12.18 19.88 24.64
C TRP A 419 11.30 21.03 24.15
N ALA A 420 10.16 21.26 24.81
CA ALA A 420 9.18 22.29 24.47
C ALA A 420 9.79 23.70 24.52
N GLY A 421 10.71 23.96 25.45
CA GLY A 421 11.48 25.20 25.50
C GLY A 421 12.35 25.44 24.25
N ARG A 422 13.04 24.40 23.76
CA ARG A 422 13.82 24.47 22.50
C ARG A 422 12.91 24.65 21.30
N TYR A 423 11.80 23.91 21.26
CA TYR A 423 10.80 24.04 20.20
C TYR A 423 10.19 25.46 20.15
N ALA A 424 9.85 26.05 21.29
CA ALA A 424 9.37 27.44 21.37
C ALA A 424 10.37 28.44 20.78
N GLN A 425 11.65 28.32 21.15
CA GLN A 425 12.72 29.17 20.62
C GLN A 425 12.84 29.01 19.10
N ARG A 426 12.76 27.77 18.62
CA ARG A 426 12.83 27.46 17.19
C ARG A 426 11.67 28.03 16.39
N LEU A 427 10.45 27.98 16.94
CA LEU A 427 9.26 28.60 16.35
C LEU A 427 9.35 30.13 16.35
N ALA A 428 9.76 30.73 17.48
CA ALA A 428 9.90 32.17 17.63
C ALA A 428 10.88 32.76 16.60
N ALA A 429 11.92 32.02 16.26
CA ALA A 429 12.92 32.44 15.28
C ALA A 429 12.41 32.50 13.82
N GLU A 430 11.21 31.99 13.50
CA GLU A 430 10.55 32.19 12.19
C GLU A 430 9.60 33.39 12.19
N GLY A 431 9.17 33.89 13.37
CA GLY A 431 8.24 35.01 13.48
C GLY A 431 6.86 34.78 12.84
N ARG A 432 6.44 33.53 12.67
CA ARG A 432 5.20 33.17 11.97
C ARG A 432 3.96 33.37 12.84
N VAL A 433 2.83 33.66 12.17
CA VAL A 433 1.51 33.72 12.80
C VAL A 433 1.08 32.32 13.24
N GLU A 434 0.67 32.18 14.49
CA GLU A 434 0.29 30.89 15.09
C GLU A 434 -0.85 30.19 14.35
N ALA A 435 -1.87 30.94 13.91
CA ALA A 435 -2.99 30.38 13.15
C ALA A 435 -2.55 29.76 11.82
N GLU A 436 -1.60 30.38 11.11
CA GLU A 436 -1.05 29.86 9.86
C GLU A 436 -0.18 28.61 10.08
N ARG A 437 0.64 28.62 11.15
CA ARG A 437 1.42 27.45 11.58
C ARG A 437 0.50 26.28 11.88
N ARG A 438 -0.55 26.51 12.67
CA ARG A 438 -1.54 25.48 13.02
C ARG A 438 -2.20 24.88 11.78
N LEU A 439 -2.66 25.72 10.85
CA LEU A 439 -3.28 25.24 9.60
C LEU A 439 -2.32 24.39 8.76
N GLN A 440 -1.03 24.74 8.70
CA GLN A 440 0.00 23.90 8.05
C GLN A 440 0.14 22.56 8.78
N MET A 441 0.27 22.57 10.11
CA MET A 441 0.43 21.35 10.90
C MET A 441 -0.80 20.45 10.80
N ASP A 442 -2.01 21.01 10.80
CA ASP A 442 -3.26 20.25 10.65
C ASP A 442 -3.35 19.54 9.28
N ARG A 443 -2.70 20.07 8.24
CA ARG A 443 -2.57 19.43 6.91
C ARG A 443 -1.47 18.37 6.85
N ALA A 444 -0.51 18.38 7.77
CA ALA A 444 0.58 17.40 7.84
C ALA A 444 0.34 16.30 8.89
N ASN A 445 -0.50 16.58 9.87
CA ASN A 445 -0.80 15.71 11.00
C ASN A 445 -2.26 15.25 10.91
N PRO A 446 -2.52 14.02 10.42
CA PRO A 446 -3.88 13.53 10.32
C PRO A 446 -4.52 13.44 11.71
N LYS A 447 -5.81 13.75 11.78
CA LYS A 447 -6.64 13.52 12.96
C LYS A 447 -7.13 12.07 13.02
N TYR A 448 -7.37 11.46 11.87
CA TYR A 448 -7.88 10.09 11.75
C TYR A 448 -6.89 9.22 10.98
N VAL A 449 -6.61 8.04 11.52
CA VAL A 449 -5.87 6.96 10.82
C VAL A 449 -6.64 5.65 10.99
N LEU A 450 -6.41 4.68 10.12
CA LEU A 450 -7.06 3.37 10.20
C LEU A 450 -6.43 2.52 11.32
N ARG A 451 -6.76 2.86 12.57
CA ARG A 451 -6.35 2.08 13.75
C ARG A 451 -6.92 0.66 13.67
N ASN A 452 -6.17 -0.32 14.16
CA ASN A 452 -6.56 -1.73 14.08
C ASN A 452 -7.91 -2.01 14.76
N HIS A 453 -8.18 -1.38 15.91
CA HIS A 453 -9.44 -1.57 16.63
C HIS A 453 -10.67 -0.99 15.89
N LEU A 454 -10.51 0.12 15.17
CA LEU A 454 -11.58 0.69 14.34
C LEU A 454 -11.92 -0.25 13.19
N CYS A 455 -10.89 -0.78 12.54
CA CYS A 455 -11.08 -1.77 11.49
C CYS A 455 -11.73 -3.06 12.03
N GLU A 456 -11.31 -3.53 13.20
CA GLU A 456 -11.88 -4.71 13.85
C GLU A 456 -13.36 -4.51 14.20
N ASN A 457 -13.74 -3.33 14.70
CA ASN A 457 -15.14 -3.00 14.96
C ASN A 457 -15.99 -3.08 13.68
N ALA A 458 -15.47 -2.53 12.57
CA ALA A 458 -16.13 -2.61 11.26
C ALA A 458 -16.27 -4.06 10.76
N ILE A 459 -15.24 -4.88 10.97
CA ILE A 459 -15.24 -6.30 10.60
C ILE A 459 -16.26 -7.09 11.41
N ARG A 460 -16.31 -6.91 12.73
CA ARG A 460 -17.28 -7.59 13.61
C ARG A 460 -18.72 -7.24 13.24
N ALA A 461 -18.99 -5.96 12.97
CA ALA A 461 -20.30 -5.53 12.47
C ALA A 461 -20.65 -6.22 11.13
N ALA A 462 -19.70 -6.24 10.19
CA ALA A 462 -19.89 -6.86 8.88
C ALA A 462 -20.11 -8.38 8.96
N GLN A 463 -19.44 -9.08 9.88
CA GLN A 463 -19.69 -10.50 10.14
C GLN A 463 -21.11 -10.76 10.67
N GLY A 464 -21.70 -9.80 11.39
CA GLY A 464 -23.11 -9.80 11.79
C GLY A 464 -24.08 -9.35 10.69
N GLY A 465 -23.60 -9.01 9.49
CA GLY A 465 -24.41 -8.52 8.36
C GLY A 465 -24.66 -7.01 8.35
N ASP A 466 -24.08 -6.25 9.28
CA ASP A 466 -24.14 -4.77 9.28
C ASP A 466 -22.88 -4.18 8.65
N PHE A 467 -23.02 -3.69 7.41
CA PHE A 467 -21.92 -3.05 6.68
C PHE A 467 -21.83 -1.53 6.91
N GLY A 468 -22.74 -0.95 7.70
CA GLY A 468 -22.80 0.49 7.94
C GLY A 468 -21.55 1.05 8.59
N GLU A 469 -20.90 0.29 9.49
CA GLU A 469 -19.67 0.73 10.14
C GLU A 469 -18.48 0.80 9.16
N THR A 470 -18.39 -0.14 8.21
CA THR A 470 -17.36 -0.09 7.16
C THR A 470 -17.51 1.17 6.31
N GLN A 471 -18.75 1.54 5.95
CA GLN A 471 -19.04 2.74 5.16
C GLN A 471 -18.79 4.04 5.94
N ARG A 472 -19.17 4.08 7.23
CA ARG A 472 -18.87 5.23 8.11
C ARG A 472 -17.36 5.42 8.25
N LEU A 473 -16.63 4.36 8.54
CA LEU A 473 -15.18 4.41 8.70
C LEU A 473 -14.49 4.84 7.40
N LEU A 474 -14.92 4.34 6.24
CA LEU A 474 -14.45 4.83 4.94
C LEU A 474 -14.62 6.35 4.83
N LYS A 475 -15.84 6.86 5.07
CA LYS A 475 -16.16 8.30 4.95
C LYS A 475 -15.32 9.19 5.87
N VAL A 476 -15.01 8.72 7.08
CA VAL A 476 -14.10 9.41 8.00
C VAL A 476 -12.68 9.49 7.40
N LEU A 477 -12.20 8.37 6.87
CA LEU A 477 -10.86 8.24 6.28
C LEU A 477 -10.70 8.97 4.94
N GLU A 478 -11.79 9.38 4.28
CA GLU A 478 -11.73 10.24 3.08
C GLU A 478 -11.27 11.68 3.39
N ARG A 479 -11.32 12.10 4.65
CA ARG A 479 -10.92 13.45 5.11
C ARG A 479 -10.09 13.37 6.39
N PRO A 480 -8.93 12.69 6.37
CA PRO A 480 -8.22 12.32 7.59
C PRO A 480 -7.61 13.51 8.33
N PHE A 481 -7.43 14.65 7.66
CA PHE A 481 -6.86 15.88 8.22
C PHE A 481 -7.92 16.87 8.73
N ASP A 482 -9.17 16.72 8.30
CA ASP A 482 -10.25 17.65 8.60
C ASP A 482 -10.79 17.43 10.01
N GLU A 483 -11.35 18.49 10.60
CA GLU A 483 -12.18 18.38 11.79
C GLU A 483 -13.55 17.80 11.40
N GLN A 484 -13.96 16.71 12.06
CA GLN A 484 -15.26 16.06 11.86
C GLN A 484 -15.93 15.85 13.23
N PRO A 485 -16.57 16.89 13.83
CA PRO A 485 -17.15 16.81 15.17
C PRO A 485 -18.15 15.66 15.36
N GLU A 486 -18.89 15.31 14.30
CA GLU A 486 -19.82 14.17 14.24
C GLU A 486 -19.12 12.80 14.33
N HIS A 487 -17.80 12.78 14.16
CA HIS A 487 -16.95 11.59 14.14
C HIS A 487 -15.80 11.68 15.15
N SER A 488 -15.94 12.48 16.21
CA SER A 488 -14.89 12.68 17.23
C SER A 488 -14.39 11.37 17.85
N ALA A 489 -15.28 10.39 18.06
CA ALA A 489 -14.94 9.09 18.63
C ALA A 489 -13.89 8.30 17.81
N TYR A 490 -13.78 8.54 16.50
CA TYR A 490 -12.77 7.89 15.65
C TYR A 490 -11.36 8.47 15.82
N ALA A 491 -11.21 9.60 16.50
CA ALA A 491 -9.92 10.24 16.80
C ALA A 491 -9.41 9.96 18.22
N GLU A 492 -10.18 9.22 19.03
CA GLU A 492 -9.84 8.92 20.42
C GLU A 492 -8.71 7.88 20.52
N PHE A 493 -8.15 7.77 21.73
CA PHE A 493 -7.19 6.72 22.04
C PHE A 493 -7.80 5.32 21.84
N PRO A 494 -6.98 4.32 21.47
CA PRO A 494 -7.46 2.95 21.41
C PRO A 494 -7.95 2.49 22.80
N PRO A 495 -9.02 1.70 22.87
CA PRO A 495 -9.47 1.10 24.13
C PRO A 495 -8.46 0.04 24.62
N ASP A 496 -8.46 -0.27 25.92
CA ASP A 496 -7.48 -1.20 26.54
C ASP A 496 -7.39 -2.56 25.83
N TRP A 497 -8.52 -3.12 25.40
CA TRP A 497 -8.57 -4.40 24.69
C TRP A 497 -7.91 -4.37 23.31
N ALA A 498 -7.72 -3.21 22.70
CA ALA A 498 -7.09 -3.09 21.39
C ALA A 498 -5.62 -3.57 21.40
N GLN A 499 -4.96 -3.49 22.56
CA GLN A 499 -3.56 -3.91 22.73
C GLN A 499 -3.35 -5.42 22.55
N THR A 500 -4.41 -6.23 22.59
CA THR A 500 -4.35 -7.69 22.42
C THR A 500 -4.70 -8.15 21.01
N LEU A 501 -4.93 -7.23 20.07
CA LEU A 501 -5.27 -7.57 18.69
C LEU A 501 -4.04 -8.10 17.94
N GLU A 502 -4.14 -9.33 17.46
CA GLU A 502 -3.18 -9.91 16.53
C GLU A 502 -3.73 -9.85 15.10
N VAL A 503 -2.93 -9.31 14.17
CA VAL A 503 -3.29 -9.29 12.75
C VAL A 503 -2.49 -10.36 12.00
N SER A 504 -3.20 -11.27 11.33
CA SER A 504 -2.59 -12.33 10.52
C SER A 504 -2.71 -12.11 9.02
N CYS A 505 -1.72 -12.62 8.26
CA CYS A 505 -1.91 -12.90 6.84
C CYS A 505 -2.97 -13.99 6.75
N SER A 506 -4.17 -13.70 6.26
CA SER A 506 -5.22 -14.70 6.05
C SER A 506 -4.96 -15.58 4.81
N SER A 507 -3.70 -15.95 4.54
CA SER A 507 -3.27 -16.81 3.43
C SER A 507 -3.65 -18.27 3.66
#